data_AF-J9G555-F1
#
_entry.id   AF-J9G555-F1
#
_cell.length_a   1.000
_cell.length_b   1.000
_cell.length_c   1.000
_cell.angle_alpha   90.00
_cell.angle_beta   90.00
_cell.angle_gamma   90.00
#
_symmetry.space_group_name_H-M   'P 1'
#
loop_
_entity.id
_entity.type
_entity.pdbx_description
1 polymer ?
#
loop_
_entity_poly.entity_id
_entity_poly.type
_entity_poly.pdbx_seq_one_letter_code
_entity_poly.pdbx_strand_id
1 'polypeptide(L)'
;IGDLKDDPEVDAIMWIGYPGSYGMLGIADLLCGRTSPSGGLADIFPTYNMSAPAMQNMGDFKYTNTDEVITRKGGTPGAYIIEAEGLYTGYRYYETRYYDSVFGNGNATSPVGAYASNTEWNYDKEVSYGFGYGLSYTNFAMELEGKPVYEINVNSETGAPEAYATFNVKVTNTGSVPGKTSVQITVRLPIRRVVWKRLRFSC
;
A
#
# COMPACT_ATOMS: atom_id res chain seq x y z
N ILE A 1 -2.33 -14.06 8.27
CA ILE A 1 -0.89 -14.30 8.04
C ILE A 1 -0.10 -14.27 9.34
N GLY A 2 -0.53 -13.47 10.34
CA GLY A 2 0.10 -13.40 11.67
C GLY A 2 0.41 -14.78 12.28
N ASP A 3 -0.57 -15.68 12.37
CA ASP A 3 -0.35 -17.00 12.96
C ASP A 3 0.78 -17.82 12.30
N LEU A 4 0.92 -17.74 10.97
CA LEU A 4 2.01 -18.42 10.25
C LEU A 4 3.36 -17.72 10.43
N LYS A 5 3.36 -16.38 10.58
CA LYS A 5 4.56 -15.58 10.79
C LYS A 5 5.17 -15.84 12.17
N ASP A 6 4.33 -16.10 13.17
CA ASP A 6 4.73 -16.28 14.56
C ASP A 6 4.92 -17.77 14.95
N ASP A 7 4.71 -18.69 14.00
CA ASP A 7 4.93 -20.12 14.19
C ASP A 7 6.43 -20.45 14.15
N PRO A 8 7.03 -21.00 15.24
CA PRO A 8 8.44 -21.31 15.29
C PRO A 8 8.87 -22.46 14.35
N GLU A 9 7.93 -23.24 13.81
CA GLU A 9 8.22 -24.29 12.82
C GLU A 9 8.24 -23.76 11.38
N VAL A 10 7.92 -22.48 11.16
CA VAL A 10 7.88 -21.86 9.83
C VAL A 10 9.10 -20.94 9.64
N ASP A 11 10.13 -21.47 8.99
CA ASP A 11 11.37 -20.71 8.70
C ASP A 11 11.21 -19.66 7.58
N ALA A 12 10.29 -19.88 6.65
CA ALA A 12 10.13 -19.04 5.47
C ALA A 12 8.70 -19.05 4.93
N ILE A 13 8.25 -17.88 4.46
CA ILE A 13 6.95 -17.67 3.82
C ILE A 13 7.17 -16.95 2.50
N MET A 14 6.56 -17.45 1.42
CA MET A 14 6.60 -16.82 0.10
C MET A 14 5.19 -16.72 -0.49
N TRP A 15 4.76 -15.50 -0.82
CA TRP A 15 3.52 -15.28 -1.54
C TRP A 15 3.74 -15.44 -3.04
N ILE A 16 3.13 -16.47 -3.63
CA ILE A 16 3.32 -16.82 -5.05
C ILE A 16 2.20 -16.32 -5.98
N GLY A 17 1.17 -15.69 -5.42
CA GLY A 17 0.00 -15.21 -6.17
C GLY A 17 -0.66 -16.32 -7.02
N TYR A 18 -0.98 -15.99 -8.27
CA TYR A 18 -1.55 -16.92 -9.26
C TYR A 18 -0.55 -17.16 -10.41
N PRO A 19 0.35 -18.16 -10.29
CA PRO A 19 1.48 -18.32 -11.21
C PRO A 19 1.11 -18.83 -12.62
N GLY A 20 -0.15 -19.20 -12.86
CA GLY A 20 -0.60 -19.77 -14.14
C GLY A 20 0.10 -21.09 -14.51
N SER A 21 -0.02 -21.51 -15.77
CA SER A 21 0.40 -22.87 -16.20
C SER A 21 1.90 -23.11 -16.16
N TYR A 22 2.73 -22.07 -16.26
CA TYR A 22 4.20 -22.18 -16.31
C TYR A 22 4.93 -21.46 -15.17
N GLY A 23 4.24 -20.67 -14.33
CA GLY A 23 4.91 -19.88 -13.29
C GLY A 23 5.53 -20.73 -12.17
N MET A 24 5.09 -21.97 -11.98
CA MET A 24 5.72 -22.90 -11.04
C MET A 24 7.17 -23.24 -11.41
N LEU A 25 7.56 -23.12 -12.68
CA LEU A 25 8.96 -23.26 -13.09
C LEU A 25 9.82 -22.14 -12.48
N GLY A 26 9.32 -20.91 -12.51
CA GLY A 26 9.99 -19.77 -11.87
C GLY A 26 10.03 -19.90 -10.35
N ILE A 27 8.96 -20.42 -9.74
CA ILE A 27 8.95 -20.68 -8.29
C ILE A 27 10.00 -21.72 -7.90
N ALA A 28 10.18 -22.78 -8.70
CA ALA A 28 11.26 -23.74 -8.47
C ALA A 28 12.65 -23.08 -8.58
N ASP A 29 12.86 -22.20 -9.56
CA ASP A 29 14.11 -21.44 -9.70
C ASP A 29 14.38 -20.53 -8.49
N LEU A 30 13.34 -19.93 -7.88
CA LEU A 30 13.46 -19.17 -6.63
C LEU A 30 13.85 -20.10 -5.48
N LEU A 31 13.09 -21.18 -5.25
CA LEU A 31 13.31 -22.09 -4.11
C LEU A 31 14.67 -22.78 -4.14
N CYS A 32 15.22 -23.08 -5.32
CA CYS A 32 16.57 -23.66 -5.45
C CYS A 32 17.69 -22.61 -5.56
N GLY A 33 17.37 -21.32 -5.43
CA GLY A 33 18.36 -20.24 -5.41
C GLY A 33 18.99 -19.91 -6.77
N ARG A 34 18.44 -20.40 -7.89
CA ARG A 34 18.90 -20.02 -9.24
C ARG A 34 18.61 -18.56 -9.55
N THR A 35 17.56 -18.01 -8.94
CA THR A 35 17.22 -16.58 -9.00
C THR A 35 16.79 -16.12 -7.61
N SER A 36 17.21 -14.91 -7.22
CA SER A 36 16.76 -14.31 -5.96
C SER A 36 15.37 -13.70 -6.11
N PRO A 37 14.46 -13.85 -5.11
CA PRO A 37 13.19 -13.15 -5.12
C PRO A 37 13.41 -11.64 -5.11
N SER A 38 12.55 -10.93 -5.84
CA SER A 38 12.66 -9.48 -6.04
C SER A 38 11.29 -8.80 -6.11
N GLY A 39 10.21 -9.51 -5.73
CA GLY A 39 8.87 -8.96 -5.71
C GLY A 39 8.61 -8.17 -4.42
N GLY A 40 7.82 -7.10 -4.52
CA GLY A 40 7.24 -6.39 -3.39
C GLY A 40 5.73 -6.55 -3.37
N LEU A 41 5.12 -6.54 -2.18
CA LEU A 41 3.67 -6.64 -2.03
C LEU A 41 2.95 -5.45 -2.70
N ALA A 42 1.96 -5.75 -3.52
CA ALA A 42 1.10 -4.74 -4.17
C ALA A 42 0.04 -4.16 -3.23
N ASP A 43 -0.19 -4.79 -2.08
CA ASP A 43 -1.14 -4.38 -1.05
C ASP A 43 -0.48 -4.45 0.32
N ILE A 44 -1.10 -3.81 1.31
CA ILE A 44 -0.71 -3.94 2.71
C ILE A 44 -1.36 -5.19 3.31
N PHE A 45 -0.63 -5.93 4.14
CA PHE A 45 -1.13 -7.10 4.84
C PHE A 45 -1.34 -6.72 6.31
N PRO A 46 -2.57 -6.34 6.72
CA PRO A 46 -2.86 -6.10 8.12
C PRO A 46 -2.85 -7.39 8.92
N THR A 47 -2.59 -7.28 10.22
CA THR A 47 -2.67 -8.42 11.14
C THR A 47 -4.11 -8.97 11.23
N TYR A 48 -5.11 -8.08 11.10
CA TYR A 48 -6.52 -8.44 11.08
C TYR A 48 -7.21 -7.88 9.83
N ASN A 49 -7.70 -8.73 8.92
CA ASN A 49 -8.26 -8.24 7.65
C ASN A 49 -9.44 -7.27 7.82
N MET A 50 -10.25 -7.42 8.87
CA MET A 50 -11.38 -6.51 9.11
C MET A 50 -10.95 -5.13 9.62
N SER A 51 -9.65 -4.91 9.91
CA SER A 51 -9.14 -3.58 10.27
C SER A 51 -9.06 -2.62 9.08
N ALA A 52 -9.15 -3.13 7.84
CA ALA A 52 -9.17 -2.27 6.68
C ALA A 52 -10.42 -1.38 6.71
N PRO A 53 -10.31 -0.07 6.45
CA PRO A 53 -11.43 0.86 6.60
C PRO A 53 -12.57 0.55 5.61
N ALA A 54 -12.26 0.03 4.42
CA ALA A 54 -13.26 -0.45 3.45
C ALA A 54 -14.12 -1.61 4.00
N MET A 55 -13.58 -2.42 4.92
CA MET A 55 -14.33 -3.55 5.50
C MET A 55 -15.50 -3.11 6.38
N GLN A 56 -15.50 -1.88 6.88
CA GLN A 56 -16.62 -1.34 7.65
C GLN A 56 -17.89 -1.18 6.80
N ASN A 57 -17.71 -0.97 5.49
CA ASN A 57 -18.80 -0.74 4.54
C ASN A 57 -18.84 -1.81 3.45
N MET A 58 -18.18 -2.96 3.67
CA MET A 58 -18.21 -4.08 2.72
C MET A 58 -19.40 -5.00 3.02
N GLY A 59 -20.35 -5.12 2.10
CA GLY A 59 -21.51 -5.98 2.28
C GLY A 59 -22.65 -5.70 1.30
N ASP A 60 -23.77 -6.43 1.49
CA ASP A 60 -25.02 -6.21 0.77
C ASP A 60 -25.94 -5.28 1.58
N PHE A 61 -25.77 -3.96 1.38
CA PHE A 61 -26.57 -2.93 2.05
C PHE A 61 -27.79 -2.56 1.21
N LYS A 62 -28.98 -2.88 1.71
CA LYS A 62 -30.27 -2.53 1.09
C LYS A 62 -30.98 -1.48 1.92
N TYR A 63 -31.51 -0.48 1.24
CA TYR A 63 -32.24 0.61 1.85
C TYR A 63 -33.72 0.50 1.46
N THR A 64 -34.60 0.83 2.39
CA THR A 64 -36.05 0.64 2.23
C THR A 64 -36.76 1.86 1.61
N ASN A 65 -36.07 2.99 1.46
CA ASN A 65 -36.61 4.28 1.02
C ASN A 65 -35.92 4.78 -0.27
N THR A 66 -35.80 3.92 -1.28
CA THR A 66 -34.87 4.11 -2.39
C THR A 66 -35.48 4.57 -3.70
N ASP A 67 -36.81 4.56 -3.78
CA ASP A 67 -37.58 4.69 -5.02
C ASP A 67 -37.29 5.99 -5.80
N GLU A 68 -36.78 7.03 -5.13
CA GLU A 68 -36.41 8.31 -5.74
C GLU A 68 -34.90 8.64 -5.71
N VAL A 69 -34.11 7.94 -4.88
CA VAL A 69 -32.73 8.38 -4.55
C VAL A 69 -31.65 7.41 -5.06
N ILE A 70 -31.91 6.10 -5.07
CA ILE A 70 -30.93 5.08 -5.48
C ILE A 70 -31.47 4.37 -6.73
N THR A 71 -31.47 5.09 -7.84
CA THR A 71 -31.99 4.64 -9.15
C THR A 71 -30.86 4.08 -10.03
N ARG A 72 -30.22 2.99 -9.60
CA ARG A 72 -29.16 2.35 -10.40
C ARG A 72 -29.78 1.56 -11.56
N LYS A 73 -29.54 1.99 -12.80
CA LYS A 73 -29.91 1.24 -14.00
C LYS A 73 -28.98 0.03 -14.16
N GLY A 74 -29.50 -1.20 -14.03
CA GLY A 74 -28.74 -2.45 -14.24
C GLY A 74 -28.09 -3.06 -13.00
N GLY A 75 -28.75 -3.02 -11.84
CA GLY A 75 -28.36 -3.73 -10.61
C GLY A 75 -29.58 -4.01 -9.71
N THR A 76 -29.37 -4.49 -8.49
CA THR A 76 -30.45 -4.63 -7.49
C THR A 76 -30.92 -3.23 -7.08
N PRO A 77 -32.18 -2.84 -7.36
CA PRO A 77 -32.72 -1.56 -6.92
C PRO A 77 -32.63 -1.43 -5.41
N GLY A 78 -32.26 -0.24 -4.93
CA GLY A 78 -32.16 0.06 -3.51
C GLY A 78 -30.94 -0.49 -2.76
N ALA A 79 -29.94 -1.04 -3.46
CA ALA A 79 -28.65 -1.37 -2.87
C ALA A 79 -27.60 -0.27 -3.15
N TYR A 80 -26.87 0.15 -2.11
CA TYR A 80 -25.80 1.15 -2.24
C TYR A 80 -24.67 0.90 -1.22
N ILE A 81 -23.43 1.12 -1.62
CA ILE A 81 -22.26 1.01 -0.73
C ILE A 81 -21.71 2.42 -0.51
N ILE A 82 -21.48 2.78 0.75
CA ILE A 82 -20.87 4.06 1.12
C ILE A 82 -19.37 3.83 1.34
N GLU A 83 -18.54 4.38 0.46
CA GLU A 83 -17.08 4.35 0.57
C GLU A 83 -16.58 5.44 1.52
N ALA A 84 -16.96 5.35 2.80
CA ALA A 84 -16.67 6.37 3.81
C ALA A 84 -15.15 6.55 4.06
N GLU A 85 -14.34 5.54 3.73
CA GLU A 85 -12.89 5.60 3.79
C GLU A 85 -12.28 6.58 2.76
N GLY A 86 -13.00 6.88 1.67
CA GLY A 86 -12.57 7.80 0.63
C GLY A 86 -11.17 7.48 0.09
N LEU A 87 -10.23 8.41 0.24
CA LEU A 87 -8.85 8.22 -0.22
C LEU A 87 -8.01 7.32 0.69
N TYR A 88 -8.49 7.00 1.89
CA TYR A 88 -7.75 6.22 2.87
C TYR A 88 -7.98 4.72 2.65
N THR A 89 -7.56 4.22 1.49
CA THR A 89 -7.60 2.80 1.14
C THR A 89 -6.20 2.18 1.21
N GLY A 90 -6.13 0.94 1.70
CA GLY A 90 -4.88 0.19 1.83
C GLY A 90 -3.82 0.96 2.63
N TYR A 91 -2.59 1.01 2.11
CA TYR A 91 -1.48 1.69 2.78
C TYR A 91 -1.76 3.15 3.14
N ARG A 92 -2.58 3.87 2.36
CA ARG A 92 -2.89 5.28 2.64
C ARG A 92 -3.54 5.45 4.00
N TYR A 93 -4.32 4.49 4.46
CA TYR A 93 -4.89 4.52 5.81
C TYR A 93 -3.83 4.29 6.88
N TYR A 94 -3.13 3.14 6.84
CA TYR A 94 -2.21 2.73 7.90
C TYR A 94 -0.99 3.67 8.01
N GLU A 95 -0.40 4.08 6.88
CA GLU A 95 0.74 4.99 6.85
C GLU A 95 0.34 6.40 7.32
N THR A 96 -0.87 6.88 6.96
CA THR A 96 -1.34 8.19 7.43
C THR A 96 -1.65 8.14 8.91
N ARG A 97 -2.33 7.09 9.41
CA ARG A 97 -2.64 6.94 10.84
C ARG A 97 -1.38 6.81 11.68
N TYR A 98 -0.36 6.09 11.19
CA TYR A 98 0.95 6.03 11.85
C TYR A 98 1.63 7.39 11.90
N TYR A 99 1.65 8.10 10.79
CA TYR A 99 2.18 9.45 10.80
C TYR A 99 1.43 10.35 11.79
N ASP A 100 0.11 10.38 11.73
CA ASP A 100 -0.68 11.22 12.64
C ASP A 100 -0.54 10.79 14.10
N SER A 101 -0.30 9.50 14.38
CA SER A 101 -0.03 9.04 15.75
C SER A 101 1.32 9.54 16.27
N VAL A 102 2.37 9.49 15.45
CA VAL A 102 3.70 10.02 15.79
C VAL A 102 3.66 11.54 16.00
N PHE A 103 2.81 12.25 15.25
CA PHE A 103 2.70 13.72 15.31
C PHE A 103 1.59 14.22 16.22
N GLY A 104 0.84 13.34 16.89
CA GLY A 104 -0.24 13.70 17.81
C GLY A 104 -1.46 14.36 17.15
N ASN A 105 -1.71 14.07 15.87
CA ASN A 105 -2.80 14.65 15.11
C ASN A 105 -4.07 13.78 15.15
N GLY A 106 -5.23 14.43 15.10
CA GLY A 106 -6.50 13.78 14.71
C GLY A 106 -6.95 12.59 15.56
N ASN A 107 -6.48 12.48 16.82
CA ASN A 107 -6.72 11.32 17.70
C ASN A 107 -6.26 9.98 17.09
N ALA A 108 -5.21 9.97 16.27
CA ALA A 108 -4.77 8.77 15.56
C ALA A 108 -4.31 7.61 16.46
N THR A 109 -3.89 7.89 17.70
CA THR A 109 -3.57 6.90 18.74
C THR A 109 -4.82 6.27 19.39
N SER A 110 -6.02 6.77 19.11
CA SER A 110 -7.27 6.27 19.69
C SER A 110 -7.40 4.75 19.53
N PRO A 111 -7.86 4.01 20.54
CA PRO A 111 -8.17 2.59 20.40
C PRO A 111 -9.41 2.33 19.54
N VAL A 112 -10.21 3.35 19.21
CA VAL A 112 -11.35 3.19 18.30
C VAL A 112 -10.84 2.80 16.91
N GLY A 113 -11.36 1.68 16.40
CA GLY A 113 -10.91 1.09 15.14
C GLY A 113 -9.47 0.54 15.18
N ALA A 114 -8.93 0.27 16.37
CA ALA A 114 -7.79 -0.64 16.53
C ALA A 114 -8.32 -2.06 16.69
N TYR A 115 -7.63 -3.04 16.10
CA TYR A 115 -8.07 -4.43 16.07
C TYR A 115 -7.05 -5.36 16.73
N ALA A 116 -5.77 -5.14 16.47
CA ALA A 116 -4.68 -5.88 17.08
C ALA A 116 -4.08 -5.17 18.31
N SER A 117 -4.38 -3.89 18.50
CA SER A 117 -3.90 -3.08 19.62
C SER A 117 -4.95 -2.99 20.74
N ASN A 118 -4.49 -3.03 22.00
CA ASN A 118 -5.38 -3.14 23.17
C ASN A 118 -5.65 -1.82 23.90
N THR A 119 -4.75 -0.83 23.81
CA THR A 119 -4.82 0.41 24.62
C THR A 119 -4.80 1.65 23.74
N GLU A 120 -3.86 1.68 22.81
CA GLU A 120 -3.69 2.73 21.81
C GLU A 120 -3.36 2.04 20.49
N TRP A 121 -3.79 2.65 19.39
CA TRP A 121 -3.46 2.12 18.07
C TRP A 121 -1.94 2.13 17.85
N ASN A 122 -1.39 0.99 17.44
CA ASN A 122 0.04 0.78 17.25
C ASN A 122 0.31 0.11 15.88
N TYR A 123 1.11 0.77 15.04
CA TYR A 123 1.35 0.29 13.67
C TYR A 123 1.95 -1.12 13.63
N ASP A 124 2.95 -1.42 14.46
CA ASP A 124 3.64 -2.72 14.46
C ASP A 124 2.73 -3.88 14.88
N LYS A 125 1.65 -3.59 15.63
CA LYS A 125 0.62 -4.59 15.96
C LYS A 125 -0.41 -4.74 14.86
N GLU A 126 -0.79 -3.63 14.21
CA GLU A 126 -1.89 -3.59 13.25
C GLU A 126 -1.47 -4.02 11.83
N VAL A 127 -0.19 -3.86 11.48
CA VAL A 127 0.36 -4.17 10.15
C VAL A 127 1.39 -5.28 10.27
N SER A 128 1.16 -6.39 9.55
CA SER A 128 2.11 -7.50 9.50
C SER A 128 3.20 -7.28 8.45
N TYR A 129 2.82 -6.82 7.25
CA TYR A 129 3.74 -6.43 6.17
C TYR A 129 3.21 -5.19 5.42
N GLY A 130 4.06 -4.18 5.31
CA GLY A 130 3.75 -2.92 4.62
C GLY A 130 3.61 -3.05 3.11
N PHE A 131 3.02 -2.05 2.46
CA PHE A 131 3.00 -1.97 0.99
C PHE A 131 4.43 -1.90 0.45
N GLY A 132 4.69 -2.64 -0.64
CA GLY A 132 6.02 -2.74 -1.24
C GLY A 132 6.99 -3.65 -0.49
N TYR A 133 6.61 -4.22 0.67
CA TYR A 133 7.47 -5.12 1.42
C TYR A 133 7.84 -6.36 0.59
N GLY A 134 9.11 -6.71 0.60
CA GLY A 134 9.64 -7.85 -0.12
C GLY A 134 11.08 -8.14 0.31
N LEU A 135 11.41 -9.43 0.44
CA LEU A 135 12.76 -9.87 0.77
C LEU A 135 13.48 -10.39 -0.47
N SER A 136 14.81 -10.40 -0.38
CA SER A 136 15.69 -11.03 -1.36
C SER A 136 16.68 -11.93 -0.64
N TYR A 137 17.35 -12.84 -1.36
CA TYR A 137 18.45 -13.63 -0.80
C TYR A 137 19.75 -12.82 -0.63
N THR A 138 19.73 -11.54 -1.02
CA THR A 138 20.83 -10.59 -0.84
C THR A 138 20.32 -9.30 -0.20
N ASN A 139 21.22 -8.40 0.16
CA ASN A 139 20.93 -7.09 0.73
C ASN A 139 21.28 -5.97 -0.25
N PHE A 140 20.58 -4.84 -0.12
CA PHE A 140 20.81 -3.66 -0.94
C PHE A 140 20.95 -2.41 -0.08
N ALA A 141 21.93 -1.58 -0.41
CA ALA A 141 22.02 -0.21 0.06
C ALA A 141 21.50 0.73 -1.03
N MET A 142 20.70 1.73 -0.64
CA MET A 142 20.16 2.74 -1.56
C MET A 142 20.55 4.13 -1.09
N GLU A 143 21.05 4.96 -2.00
CA GLU A 143 21.41 6.35 -1.73
C GLU A 143 20.92 7.26 -2.85
N LEU A 144 20.50 8.49 -2.50
CA LEU A 144 20.20 9.50 -3.50
C LEU A 144 21.49 9.97 -4.14
N GLU A 145 21.57 9.90 -5.47
CA GLU A 145 22.65 10.49 -6.24
C GLU A 145 22.35 11.96 -6.51
N GLY A 146 22.84 12.79 -5.58
CA GLY A 146 22.66 14.23 -5.62
C GLY A 146 21.31 14.68 -5.08
N LYS A 147 20.94 15.92 -5.42
CA LYS A 147 19.66 16.50 -5.01
C LYS A 147 18.59 16.16 -6.06
N PRO A 148 17.33 15.92 -5.65
CA PRO A 148 16.24 15.80 -6.60
C PRO A 148 16.13 17.04 -7.47
N VAL A 149 15.83 16.85 -8.76
CA VAL A 149 15.60 17.93 -9.72
C VAL A 149 14.10 18.17 -9.80
N TYR A 150 13.69 19.44 -9.69
CA TYR A 150 12.29 19.84 -9.75
C TYR A 150 12.08 20.74 -10.96
N GLU A 151 11.09 20.40 -11.78
CA GLU A 151 10.69 21.19 -12.94
C GLU A 151 9.23 21.58 -12.78
N ILE A 152 8.95 22.89 -12.80
CA ILE A 152 7.60 23.42 -12.69
C ILE A 152 7.28 24.15 -13.97
N ASN A 153 6.31 23.64 -14.71
CA ASN A 153 5.88 24.15 -15.99
C ASN A 153 4.39 24.48 -15.96
N VAL A 154 3.93 25.23 -16.96
CA VAL A 154 2.51 25.43 -17.23
C VAL A 154 2.24 24.88 -18.62
N ASN A 155 1.30 23.94 -18.71
CA ASN A 155 0.87 23.39 -19.97
C ASN A 155 0.32 24.51 -20.86
N SER A 156 0.95 24.76 -22.00
CA SER A 156 0.62 25.90 -22.87
C SER A 156 -0.77 25.80 -23.52
N GLU A 157 -1.34 24.60 -23.62
CA GLU A 157 -2.65 24.36 -24.23
C GLU A 157 -3.80 24.46 -23.21
N THR A 158 -3.57 23.97 -21.99
CA THR A 158 -4.62 23.88 -20.95
C THR A 158 -4.48 24.92 -19.83
N GLY A 159 -3.34 25.61 -19.76
CA GLY A 159 -2.99 26.49 -18.64
C GLY A 159 -2.76 25.76 -17.31
N ALA A 160 -2.74 24.42 -17.33
CA ALA A 160 -2.62 23.62 -16.12
C ALA A 160 -1.16 23.60 -15.59
N PRO A 161 -0.93 23.79 -14.29
CA PRO A 161 0.40 23.67 -13.70
C PRO A 161 0.86 22.21 -13.62
N GLU A 162 2.01 21.94 -14.21
CA GLU A 162 2.72 20.66 -14.21
C GLU A 162 3.97 20.75 -13.33
N ALA A 163 4.24 19.71 -12.56
CA ALA A 163 5.45 19.62 -11.75
C ALA A 163 6.04 18.22 -11.87
N TYR A 164 7.31 18.13 -12.24
CA TYR A 164 8.08 16.90 -12.31
C TYR A 164 9.16 16.94 -11.22
N ALA A 165 9.37 15.79 -10.59
CA ALA A 165 10.44 15.60 -9.63
C ALA A 165 11.23 14.34 -10.03
N THR A 166 12.50 14.53 -10.34
CA THR A 166 13.41 13.46 -10.74
C THR A 166 14.34 13.11 -9.59
N PHE A 167 14.32 11.85 -9.18
CA PHE A 167 15.16 11.31 -8.12
C PHE A 167 16.11 10.29 -8.74
N ASN A 168 17.41 10.58 -8.71
CA ASN A 168 18.43 9.58 -9.07
C ASN A 168 18.75 8.78 -7.81
N VAL A 169 18.56 7.46 -7.88
CA VAL A 169 18.81 6.55 -6.75
C VAL A 169 19.82 5.52 -7.19
N LYS A 170 20.96 5.50 -6.51
CA LYS A 170 21.95 4.43 -6.68
C LYS A 170 21.60 3.28 -5.76
N VAL A 171 21.52 2.10 -6.36
CA VAL A 171 21.23 0.85 -5.68
C VAL A 171 22.47 -0.03 -5.76
N THR A 172 23.03 -0.39 -4.61
CA THR A 172 24.21 -1.24 -4.50
C THR A 172 23.84 -2.57 -3.85
N ASN A 173 24.09 -3.68 -4.54
CA ASN A 173 24.00 -5.01 -3.92
C ASN A 173 25.19 -5.18 -2.96
N THR A 174 24.90 -5.35 -1.67
CA THR A 174 25.90 -5.46 -0.59
C THR A 174 26.04 -6.87 -0.05
N GLY A 175 25.22 -7.81 -0.52
CA GLY A 175 25.33 -9.22 -0.13
C GLY A 175 26.17 -10.05 -1.10
N SER A 176 26.12 -11.37 -0.92
CA SER A 176 27.00 -12.33 -1.58
C SER A 176 26.40 -12.98 -2.82
N VAL A 177 25.13 -12.74 -3.15
CA VAL A 177 24.45 -13.36 -4.30
C VAL A 177 23.82 -12.31 -5.22
N PRO A 178 23.69 -12.59 -6.53
CA PRO A 178 22.97 -11.70 -7.44
C PRO A 178 21.50 -11.52 -7.03
N GLY A 179 20.96 -10.33 -7.21
CA GLY A 179 19.56 -10.04 -6.92
C GLY A 179 19.11 -8.72 -7.54
N LYS A 180 17.80 -8.48 -7.45
CA LYS A 180 17.16 -7.23 -7.88
C LYS A 180 16.26 -6.73 -6.76
N THR A 181 16.00 -5.42 -6.75
CA THR A 181 15.08 -4.78 -5.81
C THR A 181 14.39 -3.61 -6.47
N SER A 182 13.19 -3.29 -6.01
CA SER A 182 12.43 -2.12 -6.44
C SER A 182 12.77 -0.91 -5.59
N VAL A 183 12.94 0.25 -6.24
CA VAL A 183 13.04 1.54 -5.55
C VAL A 183 11.63 2.12 -5.40
N GLN A 184 11.24 2.47 -4.17
CA GLN A 184 9.95 3.10 -3.88
C GLN A 184 10.15 4.56 -3.46
N ILE A 185 9.49 5.47 -4.19
CA ILE A 185 9.45 6.90 -3.85
C ILE A 185 8.03 7.23 -3.39
N THR A 186 7.90 7.66 -2.15
CA THR A 186 6.61 8.07 -1.57
C THR A 186 6.61 9.58 -1.32
N VAL A 187 5.53 10.24 -1.72
CA VAL A 187 5.40 11.70 -1.61
C VAL A 187 4.30 12.04 -0.63
N ARG A 188 4.59 13.00 0.26
CA ARG A 188 3.57 13.67 1.07
C ARG A 188 3.19 15.00 0.45
N LEU A 189 1.89 15.23 0.31
CA LEU A 189 1.37 16.53 -0.08
C LEU A 189 1.01 17.34 1.18
N PRO A 190 1.33 18.65 1.23
CA PRO A 190 0.84 19.51 2.30
C PRO A 190 -0.67 19.65 2.17
N ILE A 191 -1.42 19.06 3.10
CA ILE A 191 -2.88 19.12 3.07
C ILE A 191 -3.32 20.46 3.68
N ARG A 192 -3.60 21.46 2.84
CA ARG A 192 -4.32 22.69 3.20
C ARG A 192 -5.57 22.78 2.32
N ARG A 193 -6.65 22.12 2.75
CA ARG A 193 -7.92 21.91 1.99
C ARG A 193 -7.77 21.06 0.73
N VAL A 194 -8.75 20.17 0.54
CA VAL A 194 -8.86 19.23 -0.57
C VAL A 194 -8.85 19.99 -1.90
N VAL A 195 -7.73 19.95 -2.62
CA VAL A 195 -7.68 20.26 -4.05
C VAL A 195 -7.02 19.08 -4.74
N TRP A 196 -7.78 18.49 -5.66
CA TRP A 196 -7.47 17.27 -6.39
C TRP A 196 -6.33 17.48 -7.39
N LYS A 197 -5.26 16.69 -7.29
CA LYS A 197 -4.33 16.47 -8.41
C LYS A 197 -3.93 15.00 -8.53
N ARG A 198 -4.10 14.46 -9.72
CA ARG A 198 -3.70 13.10 -10.13
C ARG A 198 -2.22 13.13 -10.50
N LEU A 199 -1.35 12.48 -9.72
CA LEU A 199 0.01 12.19 -10.17
C LEU A 199 -0.01 11.05 -11.19
N ARG A 200 0.72 11.21 -12.30
CA ARG A 200 1.06 10.13 -13.23
C ARG A 200 2.54 9.85 -13.10
N PHE A 201 2.91 8.57 -13.00
CA PHE A 201 4.28 8.13 -13.11
C PHE A 201 4.51 7.65 -14.55
N SER A 202 5.59 8.08 -15.19
CA SER A 202 6.11 7.43 -16.40
C SER A 202 7.44 6.79 -16.02
N CYS A 203 7.63 5.51 -16.38
CA CYS A 203 8.95 4.92 -16.49
C CYS A 203 9.63 5.37 -17.78
#